data_AF-U1RP87-F1
#
_entry.id   AF-U1RP87-F1
#
_cell.length_a   1.000
_cell.length_b   1.000
_cell.length_c   1.000
_cell.angle_alpha   90.00
_cell.angle_beta   90.00
_cell.angle_gamma   90.00
#
_symmetry.space_group_name_H-M   'P 1'
#
loop_
_entity.id
_entity.type
_entity.pdbx_description
1 polymer ?
#
loop_
_entity_poly.entity_id
_entity_poly.type
_entity_poly.pdbx_seq_one_letter_code
_entity_poly.pdbx_strand_id
1 'polypeptide(L)'
;MLSEARRHGIVAVTVSHPIERLMALEERLTRAFGLKEARVAEGNHVRTALCDRTLCLDPSRLSEIPLVIGVAAGRDKVDALRATLRGDYLSALVTDESTARSLLEGV
;
A
#
# COMPACT_ATOMS: atom_id res chain seq x y z
N MET A 1 30.15 -3.04 17.44
CA MET A 1 29.76 -1.65 17.77
C MET A 1 28.25 -1.48 18.00
N LEU A 2 27.34 -2.01 17.16
CA LEU A 2 25.88 -1.88 17.40
C LEU A 2 25.33 -2.75 18.54
N SER A 3 25.93 -3.91 18.81
CA SER A 3 25.47 -4.84 19.86
C SER A 3 25.69 -4.29 21.29
N GLU A 4 26.76 -3.52 21.51
CA GLU A 4 27.07 -2.90 22.82
C GLU A 4 26.07 -1.78 23.15
N ALA A 5 25.72 -0.96 22.15
CA ALA A 5 24.78 0.15 22.29
C ALA A 5 23.33 -0.31 22.57
N ARG A 6 22.93 -1.49 22.09
CA ARG A 6 21.64 -2.12 22.46
C ARG A 6 21.60 -2.58 23.92
N ARG A 7 22.70 -3.14 24.45
CA ARG A 7 22.75 -3.67 25.81
C ARG A 7 22.69 -2.57 26.89
N HIS A 8 23.19 -1.37 26.58
CA HIS A 8 23.10 -0.20 27.44
C HIS A 8 21.82 0.63 27.24
N GLY A 9 20.87 0.17 26.42
CA GLY A 9 19.61 0.88 26.16
C GLY A 9 19.77 2.17 25.33
N ILE A 10 20.92 2.38 24.70
CA ILE A 10 21.25 3.58 23.92
C ILE A 10 20.57 3.55 22.53
N VAL A 11 20.20 2.36 22.04
CA VAL A 11 19.51 2.17 20.74
C VAL A 11 18.24 1.31 20.91
N ALA A 12 17.07 1.91 20.71
CA ALA A 12 15.79 1.21 20.61
C ALA A 12 15.41 1.01 19.14
N VAL A 13 15.26 -0.25 18.70
CA VAL A 13 14.68 -0.58 17.40
C VAL A 13 13.27 -1.08 17.65
N THR A 14 12.30 -0.19 17.55
CA THR A 14 10.89 -0.58 17.61
C THR A 14 10.49 -1.10 16.23
N VAL A 15 10.38 -2.42 16.09
CA VAL A 15 9.72 -3.01 14.92
C VAL A 15 8.23 -2.93 15.20
N SER A 16 7.62 -1.79 14.88
CA SER A 16 6.17 -1.72 14.80
C SER A 16 5.75 -2.46 13.55
N HIS A 17 5.09 -3.61 13.71
CA HIS A 17 4.62 -4.39 12.56
C HIS A 17 3.57 -3.57 11.80
N PRO A 18 3.72 -3.36 10.47
CA PRO A 18 2.74 -2.61 9.68
C PRO A 18 1.27 -3.00 9.92
N ILE A 19 1.02 -4.29 10.14
CA ILE A 19 -0.30 -4.87 10.41
C ILE A 19 -0.96 -4.28 11.67
N GLU A 20 -0.24 -4.16 12.79
CA GLU A 20 -0.79 -3.63 14.05
C GLU A 20 -1.21 -2.15 13.92
N ARG A 21 -0.42 -1.35 13.19
CA ARG A 21 -0.71 0.07 12.98
C ARG A 21 -1.97 0.28 12.14
N LEU A 22 -2.20 -0.58 11.16
CA LEU A 22 -3.32 -0.45 10.24
C LEU A 22 -4.63 -0.95 10.85
N MET A 23 -4.59 -2.07 11.57
CA MET A 23 -5.75 -2.54 12.33
C MET A 23 -6.20 -1.49 13.36
N ALA A 24 -5.25 -0.85 14.06
CA ALA A 24 -5.57 0.24 14.98
C ALA A 24 -6.21 1.46 14.28
N LEU A 25 -5.78 1.76 13.06
CA LEU A 25 -6.36 2.82 12.23
C LEU A 25 -7.77 2.45 11.72
N GLU A 26 -7.98 1.23 11.25
CA GLU A 26 -9.29 0.70 10.83
C GLU A 26 -10.31 0.75 11.97
N GLU A 27 -9.90 0.30 13.17
CA GLU A 27 -10.78 0.29 14.34
C GLU A 27 -11.12 1.71 14.80
N ARG A 28 -10.14 2.62 14.76
CA ARG A 28 -10.36 4.04 15.05
C ARG A 28 -11.31 4.69 14.04
N LEU A 29 -11.16 4.44 12.75
CA LEU A 29 -12.05 4.96 11.71
C LEU A 29 -13.48 4.45 11.89
N THR A 30 -13.62 3.15 12.13
CA THR A 30 -14.92 2.50 12.38
C THR A 30 -15.62 3.15 13.58
N ARG A 31 -14.92 3.31 14.69
CA ARG A 31 -15.46 3.90 15.93
C ARG A 31 -15.76 5.40 15.78
N ALA A 32 -14.87 6.16 15.16
CA ALA A 32 -15.00 7.62 15.06
C ALA A 32 -16.18 8.05 14.18
N PHE A 33 -16.48 7.27 13.14
CA PHE A 33 -17.49 7.64 12.12
C PHE A 33 -18.73 6.73 12.15
N GLY A 34 -18.84 5.80 13.09
CA GLY A 34 -19.98 4.88 13.19
C GLY A 34 -20.13 3.96 11.96
N LEU A 35 -19.01 3.62 11.31
CA LEU A 35 -19.01 2.79 10.12
C LEU A 35 -19.30 1.33 10.50
N LYS A 36 -19.87 0.56 9.57
CA LYS A 36 -20.02 -0.90 9.74
C LYS A 36 -18.67 -1.61 9.69
N GLU A 37 -17.75 -1.10 8.88
CA GLU A 37 -16.36 -1.52 8.76
C GLU A 37 -15.54 -0.40 8.12
N ALA A 38 -14.24 -0.39 8.38
CA ALA A 38 -13.26 0.43 7.68
C ALA A 38 -12.05 -0.44 7.34
N ARG A 39 -11.47 -0.24 6.15
CA ARG A 39 -10.25 -0.90 5.71
C ARG A 39 -9.24 0.15 5.31
N VAL A 40 -8.03 0.07 5.84
CA VAL A 40 -6.93 0.96 5.45
C VAL A 40 -6.03 0.17 4.52
N ALA A 41 -6.09 0.52 3.24
CA ALA A 41 -5.30 -0.17 2.23
C ALA A 41 -3.79 0.05 2.49
N GLU A 42 -3.07 -1.04 2.69
CA GLU A 42 -1.69 -1.13 2.20
C GLU A 42 -1.76 -1.24 0.68
N GLY A 43 -0.65 -1.13 -0.05
CA GLY A 43 -0.62 -1.38 -1.50
C GLY A 43 -1.09 -2.77 -1.95
N ASN A 44 -1.61 -3.60 -1.03
CA ASN A 44 -2.07 -4.96 -1.21
C ASN A 44 -3.56 -5.02 -1.58
N HIS A 45 -3.94 -6.07 -2.32
CA HIS A 45 -5.31 -6.32 -2.74
C HIS A 45 -6.25 -6.60 -1.55
N VAL A 46 -7.33 -5.84 -1.44
CA VAL A 46 -8.38 -6.03 -0.43
C VAL A 46 -9.45 -6.97 -0.99
N ARG A 47 -9.49 -8.22 -0.49
CA ARG A 47 -10.51 -9.19 -0.90
C ARG A 47 -11.88 -8.83 -0.31
N THR A 48 -12.90 -8.79 -1.15
CA THR A 48 -14.30 -8.52 -0.79
C THR A 48 -15.22 -9.54 -1.45
N ALA A 49 -16.50 -9.57 -1.07
CA ALA A 49 -17.51 -10.43 -1.72
C ALA A 49 -17.75 -10.09 -3.21
N LEU A 50 -17.27 -8.93 -3.70
CA LEU A 50 -17.32 -8.59 -5.12
C LEU A 50 -16.27 -9.34 -5.95
N CYS A 51 -15.15 -9.74 -5.35
CA CYS A 51 -14.09 -10.50 -6.03
C CYS A 51 -14.64 -11.82 -6.58
N ASP A 52 -15.46 -12.54 -5.79
CA ASP A 52 -16.05 -13.83 -6.18
C ASP A 52 -17.12 -13.70 -7.27
N ARG A 53 -17.54 -12.47 -7.59
CA ARG A 53 -18.56 -12.15 -8.62
C ARG A 53 -17.96 -11.59 -9.91
N THR A 54 -16.63 -11.50 -9.98
CA THR A 54 -15.92 -10.92 -11.13
C THR A 54 -15.07 -11.99 -11.80
N LEU A 55 -15.25 -12.20 -13.11
CA LEU A 55 -14.33 -13.02 -13.90
C LEU A 55 -13.13 -12.17 -14.31
N CYS A 56 -12.10 -12.16 -13.48
CA CYS A 56 -10.83 -11.48 -13.72
C CYS A 56 -9.67 -12.35 -13.23
N LEU A 57 -8.44 -12.01 -13.63
CA LEU A 57 -7.29 -12.58 -12.96
C LEU A 57 -7.24 -12.09 -11.50
N ASP A 58 -6.76 -12.94 -10.60
CA ASP A 58 -6.39 -12.47 -9.27
C ASP A 58 -5.23 -11.46 -9.42
N PRO A 59 -5.33 -10.26 -8.82
CA PRO A 59 -4.28 -9.24 -8.94
C PRO A 59 -2.90 -9.71 -8.47
N SER A 60 -2.82 -10.70 -7.58
CA SER A 60 -1.53 -11.28 -7.18
C SER A 60 -0.79 -11.96 -8.33
N ARG A 61 -1.49 -12.30 -9.42
CA ARG A 61 -0.87 -12.92 -10.60
C ARG A 61 -0.25 -11.91 -11.56
N LEU A 62 -0.51 -10.61 -11.37
CA LEU A 62 0.13 -9.58 -12.19
C LEU A 62 1.66 -9.59 -12.02
N SER A 63 2.16 -9.86 -10.81
CA SER A 63 3.60 -9.96 -10.54
C SER A 63 4.25 -11.20 -11.18
N GLU A 64 3.47 -12.20 -11.60
CA GLU A 64 3.97 -13.37 -12.36
C GLU A 64 4.21 -13.03 -13.84
N ILE A 65 3.59 -11.97 -14.35
CA ILE A 65 3.69 -11.58 -15.76
C ILE A 65 4.99 -10.80 -15.96
N PRO A 66 5.86 -11.18 -16.93
CA PRO A 66 7.17 -10.53 -17.11
C PRO A 66 7.12 -9.03 -17.35
N LEU A 67 6.01 -8.51 -17.90
CA LEU A 67 5.82 -7.11 -18.20
C LEU A 67 4.36 -6.69 -17.99
N VAL A 68 4.13 -5.85 -16.97
CA VAL A 68 2.85 -5.19 -16.69
C VAL A 68 3.06 -3.68 -16.70
N ILE A 69 2.48 -3.01 -17.71
CA ILE A 69 2.63 -1.57 -17.89
C ILE A 69 1.38 -0.86 -17.35
N GLY A 70 1.54 -0.07 -16.28
CA GLY A 70 0.52 0.86 -15.82
C GLY A 70 0.54 2.14 -16.64
N VAL A 71 -0.61 2.61 -17.11
CA VAL A 71 -0.74 3.89 -17.81
C VAL A 71 -1.80 4.73 -17.12
N ALA A 72 -1.38 5.78 -16.44
CA ALA A 72 -2.29 6.68 -15.75
C ALA A 72 -1.63 8.04 -15.50
N ALA A 73 -2.47 9.08 -15.48
CA ALA A 73 -2.09 10.46 -15.21
C ALA A 73 -3.25 11.17 -14.50
N GLY A 74 -2.92 12.15 -13.64
CA GLY A 74 -3.85 12.93 -12.84
C GLY A 74 -3.57 12.82 -11.33
N ARG A 75 -3.75 13.95 -10.62
CA ARG A 75 -3.55 14.01 -9.15
C ARG A 75 -4.48 13.09 -8.37
N ASP A 76 -5.70 12.90 -8.86
CA ASP A 76 -6.71 11.99 -8.33
C ASP A 76 -6.27 10.51 -8.36
N LYS A 77 -5.30 10.16 -9.20
CA LYS A 77 -4.79 8.78 -9.35
C LYS A 77 -3.52 8.50 -8.57
N VAL A 78 -2.94 9.50 -7.91
CA VAL A 78 -1.64 9.37 -7.23
C VAL A 78 -1.68 8.30 -6.15
N ASP A 79 -2.73 8.25 -5.33
CA ASP A 79 -2.82 7.26 -4.26
C ASP A 79 -3.05 5.84 -4.78
N ALA A 80 -3.85 5.69 -5.84
CA ALA A 80 -4.03 4.41 -6.53
C ALA A 80 -2.71 3.92 -7.14
N LEU A 81 -1.98 4.80 -7.83
CA LEU A 81 -0.66 4.49 -8.38
C LEU A 81 0.35 4.11 -7.31
N ARG A 82 0.39 4.82 -6.17
CA ARG A 82 1.23 4.44 -5.03
C ARG A 82 0.87 3.05 -4.50
N ALA A 83 -0.42 2.73 -4.39
CA ALA A 83 -0.86 1.42 -3.96
C ALA A 83 -0.36 0.33 -4.93
N THR A 84 -0.55 0.50 -6.25
CA THR A 84 -0.13 -0.49 -7.24
C THR A 84 1.38 -0.65 -7.34
N LEU A 85 2.15 0.43 -7.16
CA LEU A 85 3.62 0.39 -7.14
C LEU A 85 4.14 -0.31 -5.88
N ARG A 86 3.54 -0.06 -4.71
CA ARG A 86 3.92 -0.72 -3.45
C ARG A 86 3.49 -2.19 -3.38
N GLY A 87 2.40 -2.54 -4.07
CA GLY A 87 1.88 -3.90 -4.19
C GLY A 87 2.58 -4.78 -5.22
N ASP A 88 3.61 -4.27 -5.90
CA ASP A 88 4.36 -4.99 -6.95
C ASP A 88 3.47 -5.46 -8.11
N TYR A 89 2.40 -4.72 -8.42
CA TYR A 89 1.46 -5.07 -9.50
C TYR A 89 1.89 -4.56 -10.87
N LEU A 90 2.84 -3.61 -10.93
CA LEU A 90 3.31 -2.98 -12.16
C LEU A 90 4.82 -3.17 -12.27
N SER A 91 5.29 -3.58 -13.45
CA SER A 91 6.73 -3.64 -13.75
C SER A 91 7.22 -2.40 -14.50
N ALA A 92 6.31 -1.61 -15.09
CA ALA A 92 6.61 -0.33 -15.73
C ALA A 92 5.44 0.65 -15.57
N LEU A 93 5.73 1.96 -15.63
CA LEU A 93 4.74 3.03 -15.51
C LEU A 93 4.91 4.08 -16.62
N VAL A 94 3.81 4.46 -17.25
CA VAL A 94 3.70 5.62 -18.14
C VAL A 94 2.77 6.65 -17.48
N THR A 95 3.28 7.86 -17.25
CA THR A 95 2.55 8.94 -16.57
C THR A 95 3.02 10.32 -17.05
N ASP A 96 2.34 11.39 -16.64
CA ASP A 96 2.74 12.77 -16.92
C ASP A 96 3.68 13.35 -15.83
N GLU A 97 4.33 14.48 -16.15
CA GLU A 97 5.28 15.13 -15.25
C GLU A 97 4.67 15.49 -13.89
N SER A 98 3.45 16.02 -13.89
CA SER A 98 2.78 16.48 -12.68
C SER A 98 2.45 15.34 -11.71
N THR A 99 2.04 14.20 -12.27
CA THR A 99 1.72 12.97 -11.54
C THR A 99 3.00 12.32 -11.04
N ALA A 100 4.05 12.27 -11.85
CA ALA A 100 5.36 11.77 -11.46
C ALA A 100 5.94 12.55 -10.26
N ARG A 101 5.89 13.89 -10.29
CA ARG A 101 6.31 14.72 -9.14
C ARG A 101 5.51 14.39 -7.89
N SER A 102 4.19 14.34 -8.01
CA SER A 102 3.30 14.02 -6.87
C SER A 102 3.59 12.63 -6.29
N LEU A 103 3.92 11.64 -7.14
CA LEU A 103 4.30 10.30 -6.69
C LEU A 103 5.58 10.32 -5.83
N LEU A 104 6.56 11.14 -6.22
CA LEU A 104 7.86 11.25 -5.55
C LEU A 104 7.83 12.05 -4.23
N GLU A 105 6.83 12.90 -4.00
CA GLU A 105 6.71 13.72 -2.77
C GLU A 105 6.55 12.93 -1.46
N GLY A 106 6.27 11.62 -1.53
CA GLY A 106 6.03 10.77 -0.36
C GLY A 106 6.84 9.47 -0.34
N VAL A 107 7.99 9.46 -1.02
CA VAL A 107 8.97 8.36 -1.07
C VAL A 107 10.21 8.73 -0.25
#